data_AF-A0A937HHA4-F1
#
_entry.id   AF-A0A937HHA4-F1
#
_cell.length_a   1.000
_cell.length_b   1.000
_cell.length_c   1.000
_cell.angle_alpha   90.00
_cell.angle_beta   90.00
_cell.angle_gamma   90.00
#
_symmetry.space_group_name_H-M   'P 1'
#
loop_
_entity.id
_entity.type
_entity.pdbx_description
1 polymer ?
#
loop_
_entity_poly.entity_id
_entity_poly.type
_entity_poly.pdbx_seq_one_letter_code
_entity_poly.pdbx_strand_id
1 'polypeptide(L)' 'MNESSRQPNDASPVLSPEDQARVDHVIQTGVNATEKKPFRPILLVILLVLVVTGFSLLSQVLARMAGVY' A
#
# COMPACT_ATOMS: atom_id res chain seq x y z
N MET A 1 8.27 -43.63 -28.18
CA MET A 1 8.67 -42.33 -27.60
C MET A 1 7.74 -41.28 -28.20
N ASN A 2 6.83 -40.68 -27.42
CA ASN A 2 6.01 -39.56 -27.88
C ASN A 2 5.91 -38.52 -26.76
N GLU A 3 6.52 -37.36 -27.00
CA GLU A 3 6.82 -36.30 -26.05
C GLU A 3 5.67 -35.28 -25.95
N SER A 4 4.47 -35.75 -25.63
CA SER A 4 3.32 -34.85 -25.44
C SER A 4 3.34 -34.22 -24.05
N SER A 5 3.93 -33.03 -23.99
CA SER A 5 3.50 -31.89 -23.16
C SER A 5 3.38 -32.13 -21.64
N ARG A 6 4.51 -32.12 -20.91
CA ARG A 6 4.49 -31.65 -19.52
C ARG A 6 4.61 -30.13 -19.51
N GLN A 7 3.48 -29.46 -19.31
CA GLN A 7 3.41 -28.02 -19.09
C GLN A 7 3.97 -27.73 -17.68
N PRO A 8 5.00 -26.87 -17.52
CA PRO A 8 5.74 -26.80 -16.26
C PRO A 8 5.19 -25.75 -15.27
N ASN A 9 3.89 -25.44 -15.26
CA ASN A 9 3.36 -24.32 -14.46
C ASN A 9 2.09 -24.56 -13.64
N ASP A 10 1.64 -25.81 -13.45
CA ASP A 10 0.44 -26.09 -12.65
C ASP A 10 0.78 -26.52 -11.21
N ALA A 11 1.85 -25.97 -10.64
CA ALA A 11 2.26 -26.25 -9.26
C ALA A 11 1.39 -25.51 -8.21
N SER A 12 0.08 -25.40 -8.44
CA SER A 12 -0.86 -25.12 -7.36
C SER A 12 -1.23 -26.47 -6.76
N PRO A 13 -0.84 -26.78 -5.51
CA PRO A 13 -1.32 -27.99 -4.86
C PRO A 13 -2.83 -27.86 -4.78
N VAL A 14 -3.57 -28.70 -5.50
CA VAL A 14 -5.01 -28.82 -5.28
C VAL A 14 -5.14 -29.41 -3.88
N LEU A 15 -5.45 -28.55 -2.91
CA LEU A 15 -5.62 -28.96 -1.53
C LEU A 15 -6.75 -29.98 -1.46
N SER A 16 -6.58 -31.02 -0.64
CA SER A 16 -7.67 -31.93 -0.35
C SER A 16 -8.84 -31.14 0.26
N PRO A 17 -10.10 -31.60 0.14
CA PRO A 17 -11.24 -30.91 0.72
C PRO A 17 -11.09 -30.66 2.23
N GLU A 18 -10.39 -31.54 2.94
CA GLU A 18 -10.05 -31.38 4.36
C GLU A 18 -9.06 -30.23 4.57
N ASP A 19 -7.99 -30.19 3.77
CA ASP A 19 -6.97 -29.15 3.89
C ASP A 19 -7.52 -27.77 3.52
N GLN A 20 -8.39 -27.72 2.50
CA GLN A 20 -9.09 -26.49 2.13
C GLN A 20 -9.98 -25.99 3.27
N ALA A 21 -10.72 -26.88 3.94
CA ALA A 21 -11.55 -26.50 5.09
C ALA A 21 -10.74 -25.96 6.27
N ARG A 22 -9.53 -26.52 6.52
CA ARG A 22 -8.61 -25.99 7.54
C ARG A 22 -8.09 -24.61 7.17
N VAL A 23 -7.72 -24.39 5.91
CA VAL A 23 -7.26 -23.08 5.41
C VAL A 23 -8.38 -22.03 5.53
N ASP A 24 -9.59 -22.38 5.12
CA ASP A 24 -10.74 -21.48 5.16
C ASP A 24 -11.05 -21.05 6.60
N HIS A 25 -10.99 -21.99 7.56
CA HIS A 25 -11.17 -21.70 8.97
C HIS A 25 -10.11 -20.73 9.52
N VAL A 26 -8.84 -20.90 9.13
CA VAL A 26 -7.71 -20.05 9.55
C VAL A 26 -7.77 -18.65 8.92
N ILE A 27 -8.20 -18.54 7.65
CA ILE A 27 -8.33 -17.24 6.98
C ILE A 27 -9.52 -16.45 7.55
N GLN A 28 -10.64 -17.13 7.85
CA GLN A 28 -11.85 -16.51 8.40
C GLN A 28 -11.70 -16.08 9.87
N THR A 29 -10.80 -16.68 10.65
CA THR A 29 -10.58 -16.32 12.06
C THR A 29 -10.04 -14.91 12.24
N GLY A 30 -9.64 -14.22 11.16
CA GLY A 30 -9.68 -12.76 11.12
C GLY A 30 -8.75 -12.04 12.10
N VAL A 31 -7.72 -12.70 12.63
CA VAL A 31 -6.77 -12.11 13.60
C VAL A 31 -5.99 -10.92 13.02
N ASN A 32 -5.99 -10.73 11.70
CA ASN A 32 -5.38 -9.61 10.99
C ASN A 32 -6.40 -8.78 10.17
N ALA A 33 -7.69 -8.86 10.50
CA ALA A 33 -8.71 -7.98 9.92
C ALA A 33 -8.61 -6.59 10.56
N THR A 34 -7.61 -5.81 10.17
CA THR A 34 -7.52 -4.41 10.59
C THR A 34 -8.61 -3.61 9.89
N GLU A 35 -9.33 -2.75 10.63
CA GLU A 35 -10.20 -1.76 10.00
C GLU A 35 -9.38 -0.88 9.06
N LYS A 36 -9.50 -1.15 7.75
CA LYS A 36 -8.79 -0.38 6.73
C LYS A 36 -9.45 0.98 6.61
N LYS A 37 -8.96 1.95 7.38
CA LYS A 37 -9.26 3.36 7.10
C LYS A 37 -8.82 3.63 5.66
N PRO A 38 -9.72 4.09 4.77
CA PRO A 38 -9.35 4.31 3.38
C PRO A 38 -8.20 5.30 3.32
N PHE A 39 -7.11 4.92 2.66
CA PHE A 39 -5.97 5.80 2.47
C PHE A 39 -6.44 7.00 1.63
N ARG A 40 -6.20 8.22 2.13
CA ARG A 40 -6.62 9.47 1.48
C ARG A 40 -5.39 10.19 0.92
N PRO A 41 -4.78 9.71 -0.18
CA PRO A 41 -3.51 10.23 -0.69
C PRO A 41 -3.58 11.73 -1.01
N ILE A 42 -4.71 12.18 -1.54
CA ILE A 42 -4.93 13.58 -1.91
C ILE A 42 -4.81 14.52 -0.69
N LEU A 43 -5.32 14.11 0.48
CA LEU A 43 -5.19 14.93 1.69
C LEU A 43 -3.73 15.11 2.12
N LEU A 44 -2.93 14.05 2.00
CA LEU A 44 -1.51 14.11 2.32
C LEU A 44 -0.76 15.04 1.37
N VAL A 45 -1.09 15.00 0.07
CA VAL A 45 -0.50 15.89 -0.94
C VAL A 45 -0.88 17.35 -0.68
N ILE A 46 -2.15 17.64 -0.39
CA ILE A 46 -2.62 19.00 -0.07
C ILE A 46 -1.89 19.53 1.16
N LEU A 47 -1.79 18.72 2.22
CA LEU A 47 -1.09 19.09 3.44
C LEU A 47 0.38 19.40 3.17
N LEU A 48 1.06 18.57 2.38
CA LEU A 48 2.45 18.78 1.99
C LEU A 48 2.65 20.10 1.24
N VAL A 49 1.83 20.35 0.20
CA VAL A 49 1.89 21.59 -0.59
C VAL A 49 1.66 22.81 0.30
N LEU A 50 0.69 22.75 1.23
CA LEU A 50 0.41 23.82 2.17
C LEU A 50 1.63 24.15 3.04
N VAL A 51 2.26 23.13 3.64
CA VAL A 51 3.42 23.31 4.52
C VAL A 51 4.61 23.88 3.76
N VAL A 52 4.96 23.29 2.62
CA VAL A 52 6.11 23.75 1.81
C VAL A 52 5.88 25.18 1.30
N THR A 53 4.67 25.48 0.82
CA THR A 53 4.33 26.82 0.35
C THR A 53 4.35 27.83 1.48
N GLY A 54 3.81 27.47 2.65
CA GLY A 54 3.83 28.31 3.85
C GLY A 54 5.25 28.65 4.30
N PHE A 55 6.15 27.66 4.38
CA PHE A 55 7.55 27.91 4.70
C PHE A 55 8.29 28.70 3.63
N SER A 56 7.98 28.48 2.35
CA SER A 56 8.56 29.26 1.25
C SER A 56 8.19 30.74 1.36
N LEU A 57 6.91 31.02 1.62
CA LEU A 57 6.43 32.40 1.82
C LEU A 57 7.02 33.02 3.09
N LEU A 58 7.03 32.28 4.20
CA LEU A 58 7.60 32.75 5.45
C LEU A 58 9.10 33.08 5.30
N SER A 59 9.85 32.21 4.63
CA SER A 59 11.27 32.44 4.32
C SER A 59 11.47 33.73 3.52
N GLN A 60 10.64 33.95 2.50
CA GLN A 60 10.70 35.19 1.72
C GLN A 60 10.40 36.41 2.58
N VAL A 61 9.34 36.40 3.40
CA VAL A 61 9.01 37.52 4.31
C VAL A 61 10.17 37.84 5.24
N LEU A 62 10.80 36.81 5.82
CA LEU A 62 11.95 36.99 6.69
C LEU A 62 13.16 37.56 5.93
N ALA A 63 13.45 37.07 4.72
CA ALA A 63 14.52 37.62 3.88
C ALA A 63 14.28 39.11 3.56
N ARG A 64 13.03 39.47 3.23
CA ARG A 64 12.62 40.84 2.99
C ARG A 64 12.82 41.75 4.20
N MET A 65 12.47 41.27 5.40
CA MET A 65 12.65 42.00 6.65
C MET A 65 14.12 42.11 7.06
N ALA A 66 14.92 41.10 6.77
CA ALA A 66 16.35 41.10 7.02
C ALA A 66 17.16 41.96 6.03
N GLY A 67 16.51 42.52 5.00
CA GLY A 67 17.17 43.33 3.98
C GLY A 67 18.03 42.51 3.01
N VAL A 68 17.83 41.19 2.96
CA VAL A 68 18.54 40.29 2.05
C VAL A 68 17.77 40.25 0.73
N TYR A 69 18.29 40.95 -0.27
CA TYR A 69 17.87 40.89 -1.68
C TYR A 69 19.08 40.82 -2.58
#